data_AF-A0A2V8KA33-F1
#
_entry.id   AF-A0A2V8KA33-F1
#
_cell.length_a   1.000
_cell.length_b   1.000
_cell.length_c   1.000
_cell.angle_alpha   90.00
_cell.angle_beta   90.00
_cell.angle_gamma   90.00
#
_symmetry.space_group_name_H-M   'P 1'
#
loop_
_entity.id
_entity.type
_entity.pdbx_description
1 polymer ?
#
loop_
_entity_poly.entity_id
_entity_poly.type
_entity_poly.pdbx_seq_one_letter_code
_entity_poly.pdbx_strand_id
1 'polypeptide(L)'
;MKPTQQLHDLGQSLWLDNITRELLTSGTLRRYRDELSITGLTSNPTIFDLAIRNGNAYDESIRNKTAQGKSGEELFFELALEDLTQAADLFRQIYDSTDGVDGWVSVEVS
;
A
#
# COMPACT_ATOMS: atom_id res chain seq x y z
N MET A 1 16.71 -5.44 19.98
CA MET A 1 16.71 -5.40 18.50
C MET A 1 15.58 -6.32 18.03
N LYS A 2 14.73 -5.88 17.11
CA LYS A 2 13.60 -6.69 16.63
C LYS A 2 14.09 -7.68 15.55
N PRO A 3 13.48 -8.86 15.39
CA PRO A 3 13.88 -9.82 14.34
C PRO A 3 13.87 -9.22 12.93
N THR A 4 12.94 -8.32 12.64
CA THR A 4 12.87 -7.64 11.34
C THR A 4 14.08 -6.74 11.09
N GLN A 5 14.54 -6.01 12.11
CA GLN A 5 15.76 -5.22 12.02
C GLN A 5 16.99 -6.11 11.79
N GLN A 6 17.06 -7.27 12.43
CA GLN A 6 18.17 -8.21 12.23
C GLN A 6 18.24 -8.71 10.78
N LEU A 7 17.10 -9.01 10.15
CA LEU A 7 17.07 -9.39 8.74
C LEU A 7 17.49 -8.23 7.82
N HIS A 8 17.01 -7.03 8.10
CA HIS A 8 17.39 -5.84 7.37
C HIS A 8 18.90 -5.55 7.48
N ASP A 9 19.49 -5.69 8.67
CA ASP A 9 20.94 -5.52 8.90
C ASP A 9 21.78 -6.58 8.18
N LEU A 10 21.19 -7.74 7.84
CA LEU A 10 21.79 -8.79 7.00
C LEU A 10 21.64 -8.51 5.50
N GLY A 11 21.00 -7.41 5.11
CA GLY A 11 20.76 -7.02 3.71
C GLY A 11 19.48 -7.61 3.10
N GLN A 12 18.57 -8.16 3.91
CA GLN A 12 17.27 -8.66 3.44
C GLN A 12 16.19 -7.58 3.60
N SER A 13 15.69 -7.06 2.49
CA SER A 13 14.52 -6.17 2.47
C SER A 13 13.25 -6.93 2.82
N LEU A 14 12.37 -6.30 3.61
CA LEU A 14 11.11 -6.88 4.07
C LEU A 14 9.95 -6.10 3.51
N TRP A 15 9.09 -6.76 2.75
CA TRP A 15 7.92 -6.14 2.14
C TRP A 15 6.64 -6.68 2.78
N LEU A 16 5.64 -5.81 2.90
CA LEU A 16 4.32 -6.20 3.37
C LEU A 16 3.50 -6.73 2.20
N ASP A 17 2.97 -7.95 2.30
CA ASP A 17 2.08 -8.53 1.30
C ASP A 17 0.60 -8.24 1.60
N ASN A 18 0.28 -6.95 1.72
CA ASN A 18 -1.08 -6.48 1.96
C ASN A 18 -1.18 -4.96 1.77
N ILE A 19 -2.35 -4.49 1.38
CA ILE A 19 -2.73 -3.07 1.45
C ILE A 19 -4.24 -2.96 1.72
N THR A 20 -4.60 -2.12 2.68
CA THR A 20 -5.98 -1.65 2.87
C THR A 20 -5.96 -0.16 3.13
N ARG A 21 -7.06 0.53 2.81
CA ARG A 21 -7.18 1.96 3.10
C ARG A 21 -7.03 2.29 4.59
N GLU A 22 -7.51 1.42 5.46
CA GLU A 22 -7.38 1.57 6.91
C GLU A 22 -5.92 1.44 7.38
N LEU A 23 -5.13 0.56 6.75
CA LEU A 23 -3.70 0.42 7.02
C LEU A 23 -2.96 1.75 6.80
N LEU A 24 -3.37 2.50 5.76
CA LEU A 24 -2.82 3.81 5.41
C LEU A 24 -3.31 4.90 6.38
N THR A 25 -4.62 5.02 6.56
CA THR A 25 -5.23 6.13 7.31
C THR A 25 -5.05 6.03 8.82
N SER A 26 -4.97 4.82 9.38
CA SER A 26 -4.72 4.60 10.81
C SER A 26 -3.27 4.89 11.23
N GLY A 27 -2.35 5.06 10.28
CA GLY A 27 -0.91 5.17 10.55
C GLY A 27 -0.23 3.82 10.80
N THR A 28 -0.95 2.70 10.63
CA THR A 28 -0.37 1.36 10.85
C THR A 28 0.78 1.07 9.88
N LEU A 29 0.66 1.43 8.60
CA LEU A 29 1.77 1.24 7.64
C LEU A 29 3.00 2.07 8.03
N ARG A 30 2.81 3.30 8.49
CA ARG A 30 3.89 4.18 8.98
C ARG A 30 4.60 3.53 10.16
N ARG A 31 3.84 2.97 11.11
CA ARG A 31 4.40 2.21 12.22
C ARG A 31 5.20 1.00 11.72
N TYR A 32 4.70 0.23 10.76
CA TYR A 32 5.43 -0.92 10.22
C TYR A 32 6.75 -0.52 9.57
N ARG A 33 6.77 0.58 8.83
CA ARG A 33 7.99 1.17 8.28
C ARG A 33 8.99 1.55 9.39
N ASP A 34 8.54 2.37 10.34
CA ASP A 34 9.41 2.98 11.35
C ASP A 34 9.88 1.99 12.41
N GLU A 35 9.05 1.01 12.73
CA GLU A 35 9.27 0.12 13.85
C GLU A 35 9.56 -1.32 13.48
N LEU A 36 9.19 -1.78 12.29
CA LEU A 36 9.33 -3.17 11.84
C LEU A 36 10.19 -3.31 10.58
N SER A 37 10.91 -2.26 10.17
CA SER A 37 11.85 -2.32 9.05
C SER A 37 11.20 -2.76 7.73
N ILE A 38 9.91 -2.46 7.55
CA ILE A 38 9.21 -2.69 6.28
C ILE A 38 9.60 -1.60 5.29
N THR A 39 10.09 -2.01 4.12
CA THR A 39 10.67 -1.11 3.11
C THR A 39 9.86 -1.01 1.82
N GLY A 40 8.80 -1.80 1.68
CA GLY A 40 7.92 -1.78 0.53
C GLY A 40 6.66 -2.61 0.77
N LEU A 41 5.80 -2.69 -0.24
CA LEU A 41 4.64 -3.57 -0.20
C LEU A 41 4.27 -4.13 -1.56
N THR A 42 3.57 -5.26 -1.54
CA THR A 42 2.91 -5.85 -2.71
C THR A 42 1.40 -5.71 -2.64
N SER A 43 0.79 -5.58 -3.82
CA SER A 43 -0.66 -5.64 -4.00
C SER A 43 -1.02 -6.56 -5.17
N ASN A 44 -2.22 -7.12 -5.12
CA ASN A 44 -2.81 -7.95 -6.17
C ASN A 44 -4.34 -7.77 -6.16
N PRO A 45 -5.07 -8.21 -7.21
CA PRO A 45 -6.52 -8.05 -7.27
C PRO A 45 -7.27 -8.70 -6.10
N THR A 46 -6.78 -9.82 -5.56
CA THR A 46 -7.41 -10.50 -4.41
C THR A 46 -7.32 -9.66 -3.14
N ILE A 47 -6.18 -9.00 -2.89
CA ILE A 47 -6.00 -8.10 -1.76
C ILE A 47 -7.00 -6.94 -1.83
N PHE A 48 -7.14 -6.31 -3.00
CA PHE A 48 -8.11 -5.21 -3.15
C PHE A 48 -9.56 -5.67 -3.08
N ASP A 49 -9.91 -6.83 -3.64
CA ASP A 49 -11.26 -7.38 -3.53
C ASP A 49 -11.66 -7.54 -2.05
N LEU A 50 -10.76 -8.09 -1.23
CA LEU A 50 -10.97 -8.23 0.20
C LEU A 50 -11.02 -6.87 0.92
N ALA A 51 -10.14 -5.92 0.57
CA ALA A 51 -10.13 -4.60 1.18
C ALA A 51 -11.40 -3.80 0.89
N ILE A 52 -11.91 -3.86 -0.35
CA ILE A 52 -13.09 -3.11 -0.79
C ILE A 52 -14.39 -3.71 -0.23
N ARG A 53 -14.49 -5.04 -0.17
CA ARG A 53 -15.70 -5.72 0.33
C ARG A 53 -15.86 -5.64 1.84
N ASN A 54 -14.78 -5.45 2.59
CA ASN A 54 -14.79 -5.47 4.04
C ASN A 54 -14.79 -4.05 4.59
N GLY A 55 -15.84 -3.69 5.33
CA GLY A 55 -15.94 -2.38 5.98
C GLY A 55 -16.55 -1.30 5.09
N ASN A 56 -16.25 -0.04 5.39
CA ASN A 56 -16.84 1.14 4.75
C ASN A 56 -15.79 2.16 4.28
N ALA A 57 -14.50 1.81 4.34
CA ALA A 57 -13.39 2.72 4.02
C ALA A 57 -13.43 3.24 2.56
N TYR A 58 -14.05 2.49 1.65
CA TYR A 58 -14.14 2.84 0.24
C TYR A 58 -15.47 3.51 -0.15
N ASP A 59 -16.47 3.51 0.72
CA ASP A 59 -17.84 3.95 0.42
C ASP A 59 -17.91 5.37 -0.16
N GLU A 60 -17.16 6.29 0.44
CA GLU A 60 -17.14 7.69 0.00
C GLU A 60 -16.49 7.84 -1.37
N SER A 61 -15.29 7.27 -1.57
CA SER A 61 -14.62 7.30 -2.89
C SER A 61 -15.47 6.61 -3.96
N ILE A 62 -16.12 5.47 -3.65
CA ILE A 62 -17.01 4.77 -4.57
C ILE A 62 -18.18 5.68 -4.97
N ARG A 63 -18.86 6.32 -4.01
CA ARG A 63 -19.97 7.25 -4.31
C ARG A 63 -19.49 8.41 -5.18
N ASN A 64 -18.38 9.04 -4.82
CA ASN A 64 -17.86 10.21 -5.52
C ASN A 64 -17.44 9.87 -6.96
N LYS A 65 -16.73 8.76 -7.16
CA LYS A 65 -16.28 8.32 -8.50
C LYS A 65 -17.43 7.80 -9.35
N THR A 66 -18.40 7.11 -8.77
CA THR A 66 -19.61 6.69 -9.49
C THR A 66 -20.43 7.91 -9.94
N ALA A 67 -20.51 8.96 -9.11
CA ALA A 67 -21.15 10.23 -9.51
C ALA A 67 -20.40 10.94 -10.66
N GLN A 68 -19.13 10.63 -10.87
CA GLN A 68 -18.33 11.08 -12.01
C GLN A 68 -18.46 10.17 -13.25
N GLY A 69 -19.29 9.11 -13.18
CA GLY A 69 -19.52 8.18 -14.28
C GLY A 69 -18.59 6.98 -14.34
N LYS A 70 -17.67 6.83 -13.37
CA LYS A 70 -16.72 5.70 -13.33
C LYS A 70 -17.41 4.41 -12.90
N SER A 71 -17.03 3.29 -13.52
CA SER A 71 -17.60 1.97 -13.20
C SER A 71 -16.63 0.82 -13.55
N GLY A 72 -16.94 -0.39 -13.06
CA GLY A 72 -16.18 -1.60 -13.37
C GLY A 72 -14.68 -1.48 -13.06
N GLU A 73 -13.85 -1.87 -14.04
CA GLU A 73 -12.38 -1.85 -13.95
C GLU A 73 -11.81 -0.43 -13.78
N GLU A 74 -12.40 0.57 -14.41
CA GLU A 74 -11.96 1.97 -14.25
C GLU A 74 -12.14 2.45 -12.81
N LEU A 75 -13.30 2.17 -12.20
CA LEU A 75 -13.54 2.49 -10.80
C LEU A 75 -12.56 1.76 -9.88
N PHE A 76 -12.29 0.48 -10.15
CA PHE A 76 -11.33 -0.32 -9.39
C PHE A 76 -9.93 0.31 -9.41
N PHE A 77 -9.38 0.59 -10.60
CA PHE A 77 -8.03 1.15 -10.71
C PHE A 77 -7.93 2.51 -10.05
N GLU A 78 -8.98 3.31 -10.12
CA GLU A 78 -9.02 4.61 -9.47
C GLU A 78 -8.97 4.53 -7.94
N LEU A 79 -9.57 3.51 -7.34
CA LEU A 79 -9.47 3.26 -5.91
C LEU A 79 -8.10 2.69 -5.54
N ALA A 80 -7.60 1.74 -6.35
CA ALA A 80 -6.31 1.12 -6.13
C ALA A 80 -5.17 2.14 -6.23
N LEU A 81 -5.14 2.98 -7.28
CA LEU A 81 -4.12 4.00 -7.49
C LEU A 81 -4.13 5.07 -6.39
N GLU A 82 -5.30 5.43 -5.83
CA GLU A 82 -5.37 6.31 -4.67
C GLU A 82 -4.60 5.75 -3.47
N ASP A 83 -4.77 4.46 -3.18
CA ASP A 83 -4.14 3.81 -2.04
C ASP A 83 -2.64 3.58 -2.31
N LEU A 84 -2.29 3.13 -3.52
CA LEU A 84 -0.91 2.85 -3.92
C LEU A 84 -0.07 4.13 -3.99
N THR A 85 -0.64 5.25 -4.44
CA THR A 85 0.05 6.55 -4.45
C THR A 85 0.38 6.99 -3.02
N GLN A 86 -0.58 6.89 -2.10
CA GLN A 86 -0.35 7.22 -0.69
C GLN A 86 0.70 6.31 -0.04
N ALA A 87 0.71 5.01 -0.37
CA ALA A 87 1.74 4.10 0.07
C ALA A 87 3.13 4.49 -0.50
N ALA A 88 3.19 4.84 -1.79
CA ALA A 88 4.44 5.23 -2.44
C ALA A 88 5.01 6.51 -1.83
N ASP A 89 4.17 7.50 -1.53
CA ASP A 89 4.57 8.72 -0.82
C ASP A 89 5.14 8.40 0.57
N LEU A 90 4.56 7.45 1.29
CA LEU A 90 5.05 7.03 2.60
C LEU A 90 6.44 6.36 2.52
N PHE A 91 6.69 5.59 1.46
CA PHE A 91 7.95 4.90 1.23
C PHE A 91 8.99 5.73 0.47
N ARG A 92 8.64 6.92 0.00
CA ARG A 92 9.49 7.77 -0.83
C ARG A 92 10.88 8.04 -0.23
N GLN A 93 10.93 8.33 1.07
CA GLN A 93 12.20 8.57 1.75
C GLN A 93 13.13 7.35 1.71
N ILE A 94 12.57 6.13 1.80
CA ILE A 94 13.35 4.90 1.73
C ILE A 94 13.89 4.73 0.31
N TYR A 95 13.05 4.95 -0.70
CA TYR A 95 13.47 4.94 -2.10
C TYR A 95 14.65 5.85 -2.36
N ASP A 96 14.55 7.12 -1.95
CA ASP A 96 15.61 8.11 -2.16
C ASP A 96 16.88 7.76 -1.34
N SER A 97 16.74 7.25 -0.11
CA SER A 97 17.89 6.92 0.76
C SER A 97 18.64 5.64 0.36
N THR A 98 18.01 4.78 -0.43
CA THR A 98 18.55 3.49 -0.86
C THR A 98 18.91 3.47 -2.34
N ASP A 99 18.95 4.65 -2.99
CA ASP A 99 19.19 4.79 -4.44
C ASP A 99 18.26 3.89 -5.28
N GLY A 100 17.00 3.77 -4.85
CA GLY A 100 15.97 2.99 -5.54
C GLY A 100 16.03 1.48 -5.34
N VAL A 101 16.86 0.97 -4.43
CA VAL A 101 16.86 -0.47 -4.07
C VAL A 101 15.56 -0.85 -3.37
N ASP A 102 15.09 -0.01 -2.44
CA ASP A 102 13.89 -0.23 -1.66
C ASP A 102 12.87 0.92 -1.87
N GLY A 103 11.76 0.92 -1.12
CA GLY A 103 10.76 1.99 -1.16
C GLY A 103 9.69 1.80 -2.24
N TRP A 104 9.53 0.57 -2.71
CA TRP A 104 8.62 0.22 -3.80
C TRP A 104 7.23 -0.19 -3.32
N VAL A 105 6.25 0.09 -4.17
CA VAL A 105 4.85 -0.31 -4.01
C VAL A 105 4.44 -1.00 -5.32
N SER A 106 4.11 -2.29 -5.26
CA SER A 106 3.74 -3.03 -6.47
C SER A 106 2.28 -2.83 -6.83
N VAL A 107 2.02 -2.80 -8.14
CA VAL A 107 0.68 -2.93 -8.72
C VAL A 107 0.71 -4.08 -9.71
N GLU A 108 -0.23 -5.00 -9.58
CA GLU A 108 -0.44 -6.05 -10.57
C GLU A 108 -1.40 -5.54 -11.66
N VAL A 109 -1.16 -5.95 -12.90
CA VAL A 109 -1.95 -5.57 -14.07
C VAL A 109 -2.67 -6.79 -14.64
N SER A 110 -3.82 -6.53 -15.27
CA SER A 110 -4.70 -7.52 -15.92
C SER A 110 -4.11 -8.10 -17.21
#